data_AF-A0A6A8EIR0-F1
#
_entry.id   AF-A0A6A8EIR0-F1
#
_cell.length_a   1.000
_cell.length_b   1.000
_cell.length_c   1.000
_cell.angle_alpha   90.00
_cell.angle_beta   90.00
_cell.angle_gamma   90.00
#
_symmetry.space_group_name_H-M   'P 1'
#
loop_
_entity.id
_entity.type
_entity.pdbx_description
1 polymer ?
#
loop_
_entity_poly.entity_id
_entity_poly.type
_entity_poly.pdbx_seq_one_letter_code
_entity_poly.pdbx_strand_id
1 'polypeptide(L)'
;MEYKALAQDILNRVGGKENIVSLVHCATRLRFKLKDNGKADAEGLKANPGVIMVVESGGQFQVVIGNHVHDVWLAVRQEAGLSDDSEPVAEEKAAKGSVLSQLIDIISGIFTPFIGVMAATGLLKGLLALAVTCGWLTPEQGTYKIWFAASDALFFFFPLFLGYTAGKKFGGNPFISMVIGGALTHPLMIQAFEASQAPGAAVEHFLGIPVTFINYSSSVIPIILASWVSCWLERKSNALLPSSMKNFFSPAICLAVVVPLTFLVIGPVATWLSHLLANGYQFIYAFAPWLAGAVLGAMWQVCVIFGLHWGLVPLMINNMTVLGHDSMLPIILPAVIAQVGAVLGIFLATRDARQRVLAGSAFSAGLFGITEPAIYGLTLPLRRPFIFGCVAGAIGGAITAFSNSYAYSFGVPNIFFPAQMIPPGGIDASVWGGLIGTGVAFVLACVLTFFAGLPRASAAPGAVTVAPASANDILAPMSGSVIALEQVPDSTFASGLLGKGVAIIPAVGQVIAPFPGEVASLFQTKHAIGLQSDSGIELLIHVGIDTVKLDGVPFTAHVKEGDRVQAGDLLIEFDRQAILDAGYDLATPIIISNSDDYREIDTVASSTVEAGQPLLSVSH
;
A
#
# COMPACT_ATOMS: atom_id res chain seq x y z
N MET A 1 15.77 29.95 7.75
CA MET A 1 17.23 30.20 7.55
C MET A 1 18.11 29.11 8.14
N GLU A 2 17.65 28.29 9.10
CA GLU A 2 18.46 27.24 9.76
C GLU A 2 19.05 26.17 8.83
N TYR A 3 18.35 25.76 7.76
CA TYR A 3 18.77 24.63 6.94
C TYR A 3 19.45 25.01 5.61
N LYS A 4 19.85 26.28 5.45
CA LYS A 4 20.42 26.78 4.19
C LYS A 4 21.72 26.08 3.81
N ALA A 5 22.61 25.87 4.78
CA ALA A 5 23.89 25.19 4.57
C ALA A 5 23.71 23.72 4.19
N LEU A 6 22.80 23.02 4.88
CA LEU A 6 22.45 21.64 4.56
C LEU A 6 21.81 21.53 3.18
N ALA A 7 20.91 22.45 2.84
CA ALA A 7 20.28 22.50 1.52
C ALA A 7 21.27 22.70 0.37
N GLN A 8 22.25 23.59 0.55
CA GLN A 8 23.32 23.83 -0.44
C GLN A 8 24.24 22.62 -0.59
N ASP A 9 24.61 21.97 0.52
CA ASP A 9 25.42 20.75 0.48
C ASP A 9 24.69 19.60 -0.22
N ILE A 10 23.40 19.41 0.08
CA ILE A 10 22.55 18.44 -0.62
C ILE A 10 22.50 18.76 -2.11
N LEU A 11 22.24 20.02 -2.49
CA LEU A 11 22.13 20.43 -3.90
C LEU A 11 23.43 20.16 -4.68
N ASN A 12 24.58 20.46 -4.08
CA ASN A 12 25.89 20.24 -4.70
C ASN A 12 26.18 18.75 -4.88
N ARG A 13 25.88 17.95 -3.85
CA ARG A 13 26.16 16.51 -3.86
C ARG A 13 25.17 15.69 -4.67
N VAL A 14 23.97 16.19 -4.99
CA VAL A 14 23.10 15.54 -5.98
C VAL A 14 23.41 15.92 -7.44
N GLY A 15 24.52 16.63 -7.70
CA GLY A 15 24.93 17.03 -9.04
C GLY A 15 24.33 18.35 -9.52
N GLY A 16 23.83 19.18 -8.61
CA GLY A 16 23.28 20.51 -8.87
C GLY A 16 21.80 20.51 -9.28
N LYS A 17 21.19 21.71 -9.32
CA LYS A 17 19.77 21.90 -9.67
C LYS A 17 19.38 21.30 -11.02
N GLU A 18 20.29 21.28 -11.98
CA GLU A 18 20.03 20.79 -13.33
C GLU A 18 19.94 19.27 -13.42
N ASN A 19 20.46 18.56 -12.42
CA ASN A 19 20.37 17.11 -12.30
C ASN A 19 19.06 16.66 -11.64
N ILE A 20 18.27 17.57 -11.06
CA ILE A 20 17.03 17.23 -10.36
C ILE A 20 15.86 17.25 -11.36
N VAL A 21 15.19 16.11 -11.52
CA VAL A 21 13.94 15.98 -12.29
C VAL A 21 12.74 16.28 -11.40
N SER A 22 12.73 15.76 -10.19
CA SER A 22 11.68 16.05 -9.20
C SER A 22 12.20 15.87 -7.78
N LEU A 23 11.69 16.69 -6.85
CA LEU A 23 12.00 16.61 -5.42
C LEU A 23 10.70 16.55 -4.61
N VAL A 24 10.47 15.42 -3.95
CA VAL A 24 9.35 15.22 -3.01
C VAL A 24 9.87 14.83 -1.64
N HIS A 25 9.03 14.89 -0.61
CA HIS A 25 9.38 14.41 0.73
C HIS A 25 8.27 13.55 1.33
N CYS A 26 8.66 12.61 2.19
CA CYS A 26 7.74 11.92 3.09
C CYS A 26 8.04 12.34 4.55
N ALA A 27 7.55 11.62 5.55
CA ALA A 27 7.70 12.00 6.96
C ALA A 27 9.16 12.15 7.44
N THR A 28 10.12 11.43 6.84
CA THR A 28 11.52 11.44 7.29
C THR A 28 12.56 11.54 6.16
N ARG A 29 12.15 11.57 4.88
CA ARG A 29 13.08 11.46 3.73
C ARG A 29 12.76 12.44 2.62
N LEU A 30 13.80 13.00 2.04
CA LEU A 30 13.77 13.64 0.73
C LEU A 30 13.94 12.56 -0.34
N ARG A 31 13.17 12.66 -1.41
CA ARG A 31 13.25 11.75 -2.55
C ARG A 31 13.53 12.56 -3.80
N PHE A 32 14.70 12.35 -4.36
CA PHE A 32 15.13 12.94 -5.61
C PHE A 32 14.93 11.93 -6.74
N LYS A 33 14.27 12.38 -7.81
CA LYS A 33 14.43 11.76 -9.12
C LYS A 33 15.51 12.56 -9.83
N LEU A 34 16.64 11.93 -10.13
CA LEU A 34 17.77 12.58 -10.80
C LEU A 34 17.79 12.22 -12.29
N LYS A 35 18.37 13.09 -13.12
CA LYS A 35 18.63 12.77 -14.54
C LYS A 35 19.73 11.74 -14.68
N ASP A 36 20.75 11.84 -13.83
CA ASP A 36 21.89 10.94 -13.78
C ASP A 36 22.28 10.66 -12.32
N ASN A 37 22.10 9.42 -11.88
CA ASN A 37 22.46 8.99 -10.52
C ASN A 37 23.98 8.93 -10.32
N GLY A 38 24.78 8.77 -11.39
CA GLY A 38 26.24 8.70 -11.28
C GLY A 38 26.90 10.03 -10.90
N LYS A 39 26.16 11.14 -10.98
CA LYS A 39 26.58 12.46 -10.51
C LYS A 39 26.24 12.73 -9.05
N ALA A 40 25.54 11.81 -8.39
CA ALA A 40 25.18 11.94 -6.99
C ALA A 40 26.28 11.34 -6.09
N ASP A 41 26.79 12.14 -5.17
CA ASP A 41 27.80 11.75 -4.18
C ASP A 41 27.13 11.27 -2.89
N ALA A 42 26.76 9.98 -2.88
CA ALA A 42 26.08 9.35 -1.74
C ALA A 42 26.97 9.28 -0.48
N GLU A 43 28.27 9.04 -0.63
CA GLU A 43 29.19 8.92 0.51
C GLU A 43 29.44 10.28 1.17
N GLY A 44 29.63 11.33 0.36
CA GLY A 44 29.80 12.67 0.88
C GLY A 44 28.55 13.22 1.59
N LEU A 45 27.36 12.82 1.14
CA LEU A 45 26.11 13.14 1.83
C LEU A 45 25.98 12.43 3.18
N LYS A 46 26.44 11.18 3.31
CA LYS A 46 26.45 10.43 4.58
C LYS A 46 27.38 11.05 5.63
N ALA A 47 28.41 11.79 5.19
CA ALA A 47 29.34 12.47 6.10
C ALA A 47 28.74 13.76 6.71
N ASN A 48 27.59 14.25 6.22
CA ASN A 48 26.95 15.43 6.77
C ASN A 48 26.14 15.08 8.04
N PRO A 49 26.36 15.76 9.18
CA PRO A 49 25.66 15.47 10.43
C PRO A 49 24.13 15.67 10.37
N GLY A 50 23.62 16.41 9.38
CA GLY A 50 22.19 16.57 9.11
C GLY A 50 21.55 15.44 8.29
N VAL A 51 22.33 14.44 7.85
CA VAL A 51 21.87 13.32 7.02
C VAL A 51 22.08 12.02 7.80
N ILE A 52 20.99 11.32 8.09
CA ILE A 52 21.01 10.05 8.83
C ILE A 52 21.53 8.92 7.94
N MET A 53 21.04 8.86 6.70
CA MET A 53 21.50 7.88 5.71
C MET A 53 21.08 8.30 4.30
N VAL A 54 21.73 7.72 3.30
CA VAL A 54 21.38 7.84 1.88
C VAL A 54 21.04 6.46 1.34
N VAL A 55 19.92 6.35 0.62
CA VAL A 55 19.41 5.10 0.05
C VAL A 55 19.06 5.31 -1.42
N GLU A 56 19.55 4.43 -2.28
CA GLU A 56 19.11 4.34 -3.67
C GLU A 56 18.18 3.15 -3.83
N SER A 57 16.89 3.41 -4.12
CA SER A 57 15.90 2.36 -4.25
C SER A 57 14.76 2.79 -5.17
N GLY A 58 14.32 1.89 -6.05
CA GLY A 58 13.21 2.13 -6.98
C GLY A 58 13.48 3.26 -7.99
N GLY A 59 14.74 3.45 -8.39
CA GLY A 59 15.14 4.53 -9.31
C GLY A 59 15.10 5.94 -8.72
N GLN A 60 15.03 6.06 -7.38
CA GLN A 60 15.06 7.33 -6.66
C GLN A 60 16.27 7.39 -5.72
N PHE A 61 16.90 8.55 -5.66
CA PHE A 61 17.96 8.89 -4.73
C PHE A 61 17.34 9.50 -3.47
N GLN A 62 17.44 8.83 -2.32
CA GLN A 62 16.75 9.22 -1.09
C GLN A 62 17.73 9.67 -0.03
N VAL A 63 17.47 10.84 0.56
CA VAL A 63 18.26 11.39 1.67
C VAL A 63 17.38 11.39 2.91
N VAL A 64 17.77 10.62 3.93
CA VAL A 64 17.04 10.50 5.20
C VAL A 64 17.53 11.57 6.15
N ILE A 65 16.62 12.46 6.54
CA ILE A 65 16.91 13.62 7.39
C ILE A 65 16.31 13.44 8.80
N GLY A 66 15.15 12.76 8.90
CA GLY A 66 14.39 12.65 10.14
C GLY A 66 13.25 13.68 10.22
N ASN A 67 12.83 14.06 11.44
CA ASN A 67 11.60 14.83 11.67
C ASN A 67 11.61 16.25 11.07
N HIS A 68 12.78 16.79 10.73
CA HIS A 68 12.96 18.12 10.15
C HIS A 68 12.96 18.13 8.61
N VAL A 69 12.63 17.01 7.97
CA VAL A 69 12.69 16.86 6.51
C VAL A 69 11.86 17.89 5.75
N HIS A 70 10.73 18.34 6.31
CA HIS A 70 9.88 19.36 5.69
C HIS A 70 10.61 20.71 5.57
N ASP A 71 11.30 21.12 6.63
CA ASP A 71 12.03 22.38 6.67
C ASP A 71 13.26 22.35 5.75
N VAL A 72 13.93 21.19 5.67
CA VAL A 72 15.04 20.97 4.72
C VAL A 72 14.53 20.93 3.27
N TRP A 73 13.35 20.35 3.02
CA TRP A 73 12.74 20.35 1.69
C TRP A 73 12.43 21.78 1.21
N LEU A 74 11.87 22.62 2.08
CA LEU A 74 11.62 24.04 1.78
C LEU A 74 12.93 24.78 1.45
N ALA A 75 13.99 24.54 2.24
CA ALA A 75 15.30 25.17 2.02
C ALA A 75 15.95 24.71 0.70
N VAL A 76 15.91 23.40 0.38
CA VAL A 76 16.44 22.87 -0.89
C VAL A 76 15.66 23.43 -2.07
N ARG A 77 14.33 23.55 -1.99
CA ARG A 77 13.53 24.16 -3.06
C ARG A 77 13.86 25.64 -3.27
N GLN A 78 14.05 26.39 -2.18
CA GLN A 78 14.39 27.80 -2.24
C GLN A 78 15.78 28.02 -2.87
N GLU A 79 16.77 27.21 -2.50
CA GLU A 79 18.12 27.28 -3.08
C GLU A 79 18.18 26.75 -4.53
N ALA A 80 17.35 25.75 -4.86
CA ALA A 80 17.25 25.22 -6.23
C ALA A 80 16.50 26.15 -7.19
N GLY A 81 15.78 27.17 -6.68
CA GLY A 81 14.93 28.06 -7.48
C GLY A 81 13.65 27.39 -7.99
N LEU A 82 13.17 26.34 -7.30
CA LEU A 82 11.96 25.59 -7.66
C LEU A 82 10.72 26.27 -7.05
N SER A 83 10.18 27.29 -7.73
CA SER A 83 8.93 27.97 -7.33
C SER A 83 7.71 27.03 -7.38
N ASP A 84 6.65 27.33 -6.63
CA ASP A 84 5.38 26.56 -6.58
C ASP A 84 4.67 26.43 -7.93
N ASP A 85 5.09 27.20 -8.94
CA ASP A 85 4.56 27.19 -10.31
C ASP A 85 5.47 26.48 -11.32
N SER A 86 6.51 25.77 -10.88
CA SER A 86 7.26 24.90 -11.79
C SER A 86 6.46 23.63 -12.08
N GLU A 87 5.91 23.60 -13.30
CA GLU A 87 5.20 22.46 -13.89
C GLU A 87 5.88 21.13 -13.53
N PRO A 88 5.13 20.05 -13.26
CA PRO A 88 5.72 18.72 -13.29
C PRO A 88 6.34 18.55 -14.68
N VAL A 89 7.68 18.55 -14.74
CA VAL A 89 8.43 18.26 -15.96
C VAL A 89 7.88 16.94 -16.49
N ALA A 90 7.39 17.02 -17.72
CA ALA A 90 6.66 15.97 -18.43
C ALA A 90 7.08 14.58 -17.97
N GLU A 91 6.09 13.79 -17.52
CA GLU A 91 6.24 12.34 -17.41
C GLU A 91 6.92 11.85 -18.69
N GLU A 92 8.17 11.41 -18.53
CA GLU A 92 8.82 10.54 -19.48
C GLU A 92 7.79 9.48 -19.84
N LYS A 93 7.37 9.46 -21.12
CA LYS A 93 6.33 8.57 -21.64
C LYS A 93 6.54 7.19 -21.03
N ALA A 94 5.71 6.85 -20.03
CA ALA A 94 5.57 5.48 -19.60
C ALA A 94 5.33 4.66 -20.88
N ALA A 95 6.10 3.59 -21.05
CA ALA A 95 5.96 2.67 -22.17
C ALA A 95 4.47 2.49 -22.46
N LYS A 96 4.05 2.75 -23.71
CA LYS A 96 2.64 2.79 -24.12
C LYS A 96 1.93 1.52 -23.61
N GLY A 97 1.34 1.61 -22.43
CA GLY A 97 0.51 0.56 -21.88
C GLY A 97 -0.71 0.38 -22.77
N SER A 98 -1.45 -0.70 -22.56
CA SER A 98 -2.76 -0.89 -23.19
C SER A 98 -3.65 0.35 -22.98
N VAL A 99 -4.56 0.63 -23.91
CA VAL A 99 -5.55 1.73 -23.79
C VAL A 99 -6.29 1.67 -22.45
N LEU A 100 -6.55 0.44 -21.96
CA LEU A 100 -7.16 0.20 -20.64
C LEU A 100 -6.29 0.71 -19.49
N SER A 101 -4.98 0.44 -19.50
CA SER A 101 -4.08 0.94 -18.45
C SER A 101 -3.96 2.47 -18.43
N GLN A 102 -4.04 3.12 -19.58
CA GLN A 102 -4.04 4.58 -19.67
C GLN A 102 -5.34 5.18 -19.12
N LEU A 103 -6.48 4.57 -19.44
CA LEU A 103 -7.77 5.00 -18.90
C LEU A 103 -7.80 4.87 -17.37
N ILE A 104 -7.27 3.77 -16.84
CA ILE A 104 -7.20 3.54 -15.41
C ILE A 104 -6.27 4.56 -14.74
N ASP A 105 -5.10 4.85 -15.30
CA ASP A 105 -4.21 5.90 -14.78
C ASP A 105 -4.87 7.29 -14.73
N ILE A 106 -5.65 7.64 -15.77
CA ILE A 106 -6.43 8.87 -15.78
C ILE A 106 -7.44 8.88 -14.63
N ILE A 107 -8.24 7.84 -14.48
CA ILE A 107 -9.27 7.77 -13.44
C ILE A 107 -8.63 7.78 -12.06
N SER A 108 -7.63 6.94 -11.81
CA SER A 108 -6.90 6.88 -10.53
C SER A 108 -6.28 8.23 -10.19
N GLY A 109 -5.62 8.90 -11.14
CA GLY A 109 -5.04 10.23 -10.95
C GLY A 109 -6.06 11.32 -10.60
N ILE A 110 -7.30 11.20 -11.08
CA ILE A 110 -8.39 12.14 -10.81
C ILE A 110 -8.97 11.93 -9.40
N PHE A 111 -9.14 10.67 -8.96
CA PHE A 111 -9.81 10.36 -7.68
C PHE A 111 -8.85 10.35 -6.47
N THR A 112 -7.58 10.01 -6.67
CA THR A 112 -6.57 9.88 -5.59
C THR A 112 -6.44 11.12 -4.69
N PRO A 113 -6.42 12.36 -5.21
CA PRO A 113 -6.12 13.54 -4.40
C PRO A 113 -7.09 13.83 -3.25
N PHE A 114 -8.31 13.30 -3.27
CA PHE A 114 -9.32 13.56 -2.24
C PHE A 114 -9.91 12.30 -1.60
N ILE A 115 -9.24 11.14 -1.73
CA ILE A 115 -9.67 9.87 -1.09
C ILE A 115 -9.90 10.03 0.42
N GLY A 116 -8.98 10.70 1.12
CA GLY A 116 -9.10 10.88 2.58
C GLY A 116 -10.37 11.65 2.98
N VAL A 117 -10.71 12.70 2.22
CA VAL A 117 -11.94 13.48 2.44
C VAL A 117 -13.18 12.66 2.06
N MET A 118 -13.09 11.85 1.01
CA MET A 118 -14.16 10.93 0.61
C MET A 118 -14.46 9.87 1.68
N ALA A 119 -13.42 9.31 2.29
CA ALA A 119 -13.58 8.38 3.41
C ALA A 119 -14.22 9.06 4.63
N ALA A 120 -13.75 10.26 5.00
CA ALA A 120 -14.30 11.00 6.14
C ALA A 120 -15.78 11.38 5.95
N THR A 121 -16.14 11.89 4.77
CA THR A 121 -17.52 12.27 4.43
C THR A 121 -18.44 11.05 4.36
N GLY A 122 -17.99 9.94 3.76
CA GLY A 122 -18.71 8.66 3.75
C GLY A 122 -18.91 8.06 5.14
N LEU A 123 -17.89 8.11 6.02
CA LEU A 123 -17.99 7.67 7.40
C LEU A 123 -19.03 8.49 8.18
N LEU A 124 -18.98 9.82 8.07
CA LEU A 124 -19.95 10.70 8.71
C LEU A 124 -21.37 10.41 8.22
N LYS A 125 -21.57 10.22 6.90
CA LYS A 125 -22.87 9.87 6.31
C LYS A 125 -23.40 8.54 6.85
N GLY A 126 -22.52 7.54 7.02
CA GLY A 126 -22.86 6.24 7.64
C GLY A 126 -23.27 6.37 9.10
N LEU A 127 -22.54 7.16 9.90
CA LEU A 127 -22.89 7.43 11.30
C LEU A 127 -24.22 8.17 11.44
N LEU A 128 -24.52 9.12 10.54
CA LEU A 128 -25.81 9.81 10.51
C LEU A 128 -26.95 8.86 10.16
N ALA A 129 -26.76 8.00 9.17
CA ALA A 129 -27.76 7.00 8.80
C ALA A 129 -28.08 6.07 9.99
N LEU A 130 -27.06 5.65 10.74
CA LEU A 130 -27.26 4.89 11.98
C LEU A 130 -27.98 5.70 13.06
N ALA A 131 -27.59 6.95 13.29
CA ALA A 131 -28.23 7.79 14.30
C ALA A 131 -29.72 8.00 14.01
N VAL A 132 -30.10 8.13 12.73
CA VAL A 132 -31.50 8.18 12.30
C VAL A 132 -32.19 6.85 12.54
N THR A 133 -31.55 5.73 12.17
CA THR A 133 -32.12 4.38 12.34
C THR A 133 -32.34 4.04 13.82
N CYS A 134 -31.44 4.45 14.71
CA CYS A 134 -31.56 4.28 16.16
C CYS A 134 -32.55 5.25 16.83
N GLY A 135 -33.14 6.20 16.07
CA GLY A 135 -34.04 7.22 16.59
C GLY A 135 -33.34 8.32 17.41
N TRP A 136 -32.01 8.44 17.33
CA TRP A 136 -31.24 9.46 18.05
C TRP A 136 -31.34 10.83 17.36
N LEU A 137 -31.49 10.84 16.04
CA LEU A 137 -31.69 12.03 15.22
C LEU A 137 -32.88 11.83 14.30
N THR A 138 -33.53 12.92 13.91
CA THR A 138 -34.54 12.90 12.85
C THR A 138 -34.15 13.86 11.72
N PRO A 139 -34.54 13.59 10.46
CA PRO A 139 -34.16 14.43 9.31
C PRO A 139 -34.61 15.90 9.41
N GLU A 140 -35.62 16.19 10.23
CA GLU A 140 -36.18 17.52 10.42
C GLU A 140 -35.28 18.40 11.30
N GLN A 141 -34.49 17.79 12.19
CA GLN A 141 -33.64 18.48 13.15
C GLN A 141 -32.52 19.27 12.46
N GLY A 142 -32.23 20.46 12.99
CA GLY A 142 -31.13 21.30 12.49
C GLY A 142 -29.77 20.61 12.56
N THR A 143 -29.52 19.82 13.62
CA THR A 143 -28.29 19.02 13.79
C THR A 143 -28.10 18.04 12.64
N TYR A 144 -29.15 17.30 12.27
CA TYR A 144 -29.09 16.38 11.14
C TYR A 144 -28.80 17.13 9.85
N LYS A 145 -29.51 18.23 9.57
CA LYS A 145 -29.32 19.01 8.33
C LYS A 145 -27.89 19.51 8.17
N ILE A 146 -27.28 20.03 9.24
CA ILE A 146 -25.90 20.54 9.22
C ILE A 146 -24.90 19.40 8.99
N TRP A 147 -25.00 18.30 9.74
CA TRP A 147 -24.08 17.18 9.58
C TRP A 147 -24.28 16.42 8.26
N PHE A 148 -25.53 16.30 7.80
CA PHE A 148 -25.83 15.72 6.50
C PHE A 148 -25.21 16.56 5.40
N ALA A 149 -25.40 17.89 5.42
CA ALA A 149 -24.76 18.78 4.45
C ALA A 149 -23.22 18.64 4.47
N ALA A 150 -22.60 18.55 5.65
CA ALA A 150 -21.16 18.33 5.76
C ALA A 150 -20.72 16.96 5.19
N SER A 151 -21.53 15.91 5.39
CA SER A 151 -21.26 14.57 4.88
C SER A 151 -21.55 14.41 3.38
N ASP A 152 -22.45 15.22 2.83
CA ASP A 152 -22.96 15.08 1.46
C ASP A 152 -22.29 16.05 0.48
N ALA A 153 -21.73 17.17 0.97
CA ALA A 153 -21.15 18.22 0.13
C ALA A 153 -20.16 17.71 -0.92
N LEU A 154 -19.26 16.79 -0.56
CA LEU A 154 -18.31 16.22 -1.52
C LEU A 154 -19.03 15.50 -2.67
N PHE A 155 -20.04 14.69 -2.35
CA PHE A 155 -20.78 13.88 -3.32
C PHE A 155 -21.69 14.74 -4.19
N PHE A 156 -22.36 15.73 -3.59
CA PHE A 156 -23.21 16.66 -4.34
C PHE A 156 -22.39 17.53 -5.30
N PHE A 157 -21.30 18.12 -4.81
CA PHE A 157 -20.39 18.97 -5.59
C PHE A 157 -19.26 18.18 -6.27
N PHE A 158 -19.44 16.88 -6.53
CA PHE A 158 -18.42 16.06 -7.19
C PHE A 158 -17.87 16.67 -8.49
N PRO A 159 -18.71 17.23 -9.39
CA PRO A 159 -18.19 17.92 -10.56
C PRO A 159 -17.18 19.02 -10.25
N LEU A 160 -17.35 19.76 -9.15
CA LEU A 160 -16.42 20.82 -8.78
C LEU A 160 -15.05 20.26 -8.36
N PHE A 161 -15.03 19.24 -7.49
CA PHE A 161 -13.80 18.59 -7.04
C PHE A 161 -13.09 17.83 -8.17
N LEU A 162 -13.85 17.10 -8.98
CA LEU A 162 -13.33 16.35 -10.13
C LEU A 162 -12.83 17.29 -11.23
N GLY A 163 -13.48 18.43 -11.45
CA GLY A 163 -13.00 19.45 -12.38
C GLY A 163 -11.60 19.93 -12.02
N TYR A 164 -11.36 20.20 -10.74
CA TYR A 164 -10.03 20.58 -10.25
C TYR A 164 -8.98 19.50 -10.51
N THR A 165 -9.24 18.26 -10.07
CA THR A 165 -8.25 17.17 -10.20
C THR A 165 -8.06 16.71 -11.64
N ALA A 166 -9.11 16.70 -12.46
CA ALA A 166 -9.03 16.43 -13.90
C ALA A 166 -8.26 17.50 -14.65
N GLY A 167 -8.48 18.78 -14.35
CA GLY A 167 -7.69 19.88 -14.91
C GLY A 167 -6.19 19.69 -14.63
N LYS A 168 -5.84 19.33 -13.39
CA LYS A 168 -4.46 19.00 -13.00
C LYS A 168 -3.93 17.78 -13.73
N LYS A 169 -4.70 16.68 -13.83
CA LYS A 169 -4.27 15.43 -14.49
C LYS A 169 -4.08 15.60 -15.99
N PHE A 170 -4.92 16.40 -16.65
CA PHE A 170 -4.78 16.69 -18.08
C PHE A 170 -3.74 17.77 -18.39
N GLY A 171 -3.21 18.48 -17.38
CA GLY A 171 -2.17 19.50 -17.56
C GLY A 171 -2.71 20.84 -18.08
N GLY A 172 -3.92 21.22 -17.69
CA GLY A 172 -4.44 22.59 -17.86
C GLY A 172 -4.65 23.27 -16.51
N ASN A 173 -5.22 24.48 -16.50
CA ASN A 173 -5.48 25.21 -15.26
C ASN A 173 -6.63 24.54 -14.46
N PRO A 174 -6.34 24.03 -13.25
CA PRO A 174 -7.33 23.34 -12.42
C PRO A 174 -8.55 24.21 -12.08
N PHE A 175 -8.36 25.52 -11.92
CA PHE A 175 -9.44 26.43 -11.53
C PHE A 175 -10.42 26.69 -12.67
N ILE A 176 -9.98 26.69 -13.95
CA ILE A 176 -10.90 26.79 -15.09
C ILE A 176 -11.85 25.58 -15.09
N SER A 177 -11.28 24.38 -14.98
CA SER A 177 -12.05 23.13 -14.97
C SER A 177 -12.94 23.00 -13.73
N MET A 178 -12.49 23.52 -12.58
CA MET A 178 -13.31 23.63 -11.37
C MET A 178 -14.52 24.55 -11.56
N VAL A 179 -14.36 25.68 -12.26
CA VAL A 179 -15.48 26.59 -12.59
C VAL A 179 -16.47 25.92 -13.54
N ILE A 180 -16.00 25.12 -14.51
CA ILE A 180 -16.89 24.31 -15.36
C ILE A 180 -17.71 23.35 -14.50
N GLY A 181 -17.08 22.66 -13.54
CA GLY A 181 -17.78 21.81 -12.56
C GLY A 181 -18.81 22.58 -11.73
N GLY A 182 -18.47 23.79 -11.28
CA GLY A 182 -19.39 24.67 -10.56
C GLY A 182 -20.58 25.12 -11.40
N ALA A 183 -20.39 25.33 -12.71
CA ALA A 183 -21.49 25.66 -13.62
C ALA A 183 -22.48 24.49 -13.76
N LEU A 184 -21.98 23.24 -13.79
CA LEU A 184 -22.83 22.03 -13.84
C LEU A 184 -23.69 21.85 -12.60
N THR A 185 -23.20 22.24 -11.43
CA THR A 185 -23.93 22.17 -10.15
C THR A 185 -24.53 23.52 -9.73
N HIS A 186 -24.60 24.50 -10.63
CA HIS A 186 -25.08 25.83 -10.29
C HIS A 186 -26.58 25.79 -9.96
N PRO A 187 -27.07 26.46 -8.89
CA PRO A 187 -28.48 26.42 -8.49
C PRO A 187 -29.46 26.76 -9.61
N LEU A 188 -29.12 27.71 -10.50
CA LEU A 188 -29.95 28.04 -11.67
C LEU A 188 -30.11 26.85 -12.64
N MET A 189 -29.05 26.05 -12.86
CA MET A 189 -29.11 24.90 -13.74
C MET A 189 -29.90 23.76 -13.12
N ILE A 190 -29.79 23.58 -11.80
CA ILE A 190 -30.59 22.61 -11.05
C ILE A 190 -32.07 22.98 -11.10
N GLN A 191 -32.41 24.25 -10.88
CA GLN A 191 -33.79 24.76 -10.99
C GLN A 191 -34.35 24.61 -12.42
N ALA A 192 -33.55 24.89 -13.44
CA ALA A 192 -33.95 24.70 -14.83
C ALA A 192 -34.22 23.22 -15.15
N PHE A 193 -33.40 22.31 -14.62
CA PHE A 193 -33.66 20.87 -14.70
C PHE A 193 -34.97 20.48 -14.01
N GLU A 194 -35.20 20.93 -12.77
CA GLU A 194 -36.44 20.64 -12.04
C GLU A 194 -37.67 21.18 -12.78
N ALA A 195 -37.59 22.39 -13.34
CA ALA A 195 -38.66 22.98 -14.15
C ALA A 195 -38.92 22.18 -15.43
N SER A 196 -37.86 21.64 -16.06
CA SER A 196 -37.98 20.82 -17.28
C SER A 196 -38.68 19.47 -17.07
N GLN A 197 -38.74 18.98 -15.83
CA GLN A 197 -39.44 17.73 -15.46
C GLN A 197 -40.96 17.93 -15.30
N ALA A 198 -41.44 19.16 -15.26
CA ALA A 198 -42.87 19.44 -15.08
C ALA A 198 -43.68 19.05 -16.34
N PRO A 199 -44.91 18.53 -16.19
CA PRO A 199 -45.77 18.21 -17.33
C PRO A 199 -46.05 19.47 -18.18
N GLY A 200 -45.69 19.43 -19.47
CA GLY A 200 -45.88 20.57 -20.38
C GLY A 200 -44.81 21.66 -20.29
N ALA A 201 -43.66 21.38 -19.69
CA ALA A 201 -42.54 22.31 -19.64
C ALA A 201 -42.11 22.77 -21.04
N ALA A 202 -41.86 24.08 -21.18
CA ALA A 202 -41.36 24.66 -22.41
C ALA A 202 -39.87 24.30 -22.60
N VAL A 203 -39.49 23.95 -23.83
CA VAL A 203 -38.09 23.71 -24.18
C VAL A 203 -37.34 25.04 -24.17
N GLU A 204 -36.35 25.18 -23.31
CA GLU A 204 -35.47 26.35 -23.32
C GLU A 204 -34.41 26.23 -24.43
N HIS A 205 -33.94 27.40 -24.90
CA HIS A 205 -33.02 27.48 -26.02
C HIS A 205 -31.79 28.31 -25.65
N PHE A 206 -30.60 27.82 -26.00
CA PHE A 206 -29.36 28.59 -25.97
C PHE A 206 -29.05 29.06 -27.39
N LEU A 207 -29.12 30.37 -27.64
CA LEU A 207 -28.91 30.96 -28.98
C LEU A 207 -29.73 30.29 -30.09
N GLY A 208 -30.96 29.86 -29.78
CA GLY A 208 -31.86 29.17 -30.72
C GLY A 208 -31.67 27.65 -30.80
N ILE A 209 -30.70 27.08 -30.08
CA ILE A 209 -30.48 25.63 -29.99
C ILE A 209 -31.24 25.08 -28.77
N PRO A 210 -32.11 24.07 -28.92
CA PRO A 210 -32.84 23.50 -27.79
C PRO A 210 -31.88 22.84 -26.80
N VAL A 211 -32.09 23.09 -25.51
CA VAL A 211 -31.26 22.55 -24.42
C VAL A 211 -32.02 21.44 -23.70
N THR A 212 -31.38 20.28 -23.55
CA THR A 212 -31.85 19.23 -22.65
C THR A 212 -31.17 19.38 -21.31
N PHE A 213 -31.91 19.83 -20.29
CA PHE A 213 -31.38 19.90 -18.94
C PHE A 213 -31.26 18.51 -18.33
N ILE A 214 -30.17 18.29 -17.61
CA ILE A 214 -29.84 17.04 -16.95
C ILE A 214 -29.31 17.41 -15.56
N ASN A 215 -29.64 16.62 -14.54
CA ASN A 215 -29.01 16.78 -13.25
C ASN A 215 -27.57 16.26 -13.29
N TYR A 216 -26.62 17.19 -13.19
CA TYR A 216 -25.20 16.86 -13.17
C TYR A 216 -24.64 16.73 -11.74
N SER A 217 -25.45 16.95 -10.70
CA SER A 217 -25.05 16.70 -9.32
C SER A 217 -24.61 15.24 -9.17
N SER A 218 -23.48 15.04 -8.47
CA SER A 218 -22.86 13.72 -8.34
C SER A 218 -22.42 13.03 -9.65
N SER A 219 -22.46 13.71 -10.80
CA SER A 219 -22.00 13.14 -12.07
C SER A 219 -20.47 13.21 -12.22
N VAL A 220 -19.90 12.19 -12.85
CA VAL A 220 -18.44 12.04 -13.01
C VAL A 220 -18.00 12.17 -14.48
N ILE A 221 -18.70 11.49 -15.39
CA ILE A 221 -18.30 11.39 -16.80
C ILE A 221 -18.34 12.76 -17.52
N PRO A 222 -19.42 13.56 -17.41
CA PRO A 222 -19.52 14.83 -18.15
C PRO A 222 -18.39 15.80 -17.81
N ILE A 223 -18.04 15.92 -16.52
CA ILE A 223 -16.99 16.85 -16.08
C ILE A 223 -15.58 16.41 -16.48
N ILE A 224 -15.29 15.10 -16.50
CA ILE A 224 -13.98 14.61 -16.93
C ILE A 224 -13.79 14.92 -18.42
N LEU A 225 -14.82 14.68 -19.24
CA LEU A 225 -14.79 15.00 -20.67
C LEU A 225 -14.70 16.52 -20.91
N ALA A 226 -15.47 17.33 -20.16
CA ALA A 226 -15.43 18.78 -20.26
C ALA A 226 -14.05 19.35 -19.85
N SER A 227 -13.46 18.83 -18.76
CA SER A 227 -12.10 19.18 -18.33
C SER A 227 -11.06 18.83 -19.40
N TRP A 228 -11.17 17.66 -20.02
CA TRP A 228 -10.27 17.26 -21.11
C TRP A 228 -10.35 18.21 -22.31
N VAL A 229 -11.56 18.54 -22.76
CA VAL A 229 -11.80 19.51 -23.84
C VAL A 229 -11.29 20.90 -23.45
N SER A 230 -11.50 21.32 -22.19
CA SER A 230 -11.00 22.60 -21.67
C SER A 230 -9.47 22.65 -21.70
N CYS A 231 -8.77 21.63 -21.21
CA CYS A 231 -7.30 21.61 -21.23
C CYS A 231 -6.72 21.52 -22.64
N TRP A 232 -7.46 20.93 -23.59
CA TRP A 232 -7.09 20.95 -25.00
C TRP A 232 -7.27 22.35 -25.61
N LEU A 233 -8.42 22.99 -25.36
CA LEU A 233 -8.74 24.32 -25.86
C LEU A 233 -7.81 25.38 -25.25
N GLU A 234 -7.49 25.28 -23.96
CA GLU A 234 -6.56 26.15 -23.25
C GLU A 234 -5.18 26.12 -23.88
N ARG A 235 -4.65 24.93 -24.19
CA ARG A 235 -3.35 24.77 -24.87
C ARG A 235 -3.35 25.41 -26.25
N LYS A 236 -4.45 25.27 -27.00
CA LYS A 236 -4.61 25.91 -28.32
C LYS A 236 -4.71 27.43 -28.21
N SER A 237 -5.52 27.93 -27.28
CA SER A 237 -5.68 29.35 -26.99
C SER A 237 -4.35 29.99 -26.55
N ASN A 238 -3.62 29.35 -25.65
CA ASN A 238 -2.29 29.80 -25.20
C ASN A 238 -1.22 29.80 -26.30
N ALA A 239 -1.38 28.96 -27.33
CA ALA A 239 -0.50 28.96 -28.50
C ALA A 239 -0.86 30.09 -29.48
N LEU A 240 -2.12 30.49 -29.55
CA LEU A 240 -2.62 31.52 -30.47
C LEU A 240 -2.48 32.95 -29.91
N LEU A 241 -2.64 33.13 -28.59
CA LEU A 241 -2.69 34.45 -27.96
C LEU A 241 -1.29 35.02 -27.64
N PRO A 242 -1.09 36.35 -27.75
CA PRO A 242 0.10 37.03 -27.24
C PRO A 242 0.25 36.90 -25.71
N SER A 243 1.48 36.86 -25.19
CA SER A 243 1.78 36.63 -23.76
C SER A 243 1.06 37.55 -22.79
N SER A 244 0.84 38.82 -23.15
CA SER A 244 0.10 39.81 -22.34
C SER A 244 -1.40 39.53 -22.22
N MET A 245 -1.98 38.76 -23.14
CA MET A 245 -3.42 38.47 -23.20
C MET A 245 -3.79 37.09 -22.65
N LYS A 246 -2.83 36.17 -22.54
CA LYS A 246 -3.07 34.77 -22.15
C LYS A 246 -3.81 34.64 -20.82
N ASN A 247 -3.40 35.41 -19.82
CA ASN A 247 -3.92 35.30 -18.45
C ASN A 247 -5.40 35.68 -18.31
N PHE A 248 -5.94 36.50 -19.23
CA PHE A 248 -7.34 36.94 -19.18
C PHE A 248 -8.20 36.24 -20.23
N PHE A 249 -7.74 36.22 -21.47
CA PHE A 249 -8.56 35.73 -22.59
C PHE A 249 -8.58 34.20 -22.66
N SER A 250 -7.51 33.51 -22.27
CA SER A 250 -7.49 32.06 -22.36
C SER A 250 -8.50 31.40 -21.42
N PRO A 251 -8.57 31.78 -20.12
CA PRO A 251 -9.64 31.29 -19.25
C PRO A 251 -11.04 31.69 -19.74
N ALA A 252 -11.22 32.92 -20.20
CA ALA A 252 -12.52 33.40 -20.69
C ALA A 252 -13.02 32.61 -21.91
N ILE A 253 -12.15 32.35 -22.89
CA ILE A 253 -12.47 31.54 -24.08
C ILE A 253 -12.81 30.11 -23.67
N CYS A 254 -12.04 29.51 -22.77
CA CYS A 254 -12.31 28.17 -22.29
C CYS A 254 -13.70 28.08 -21.66
N LEU A 255 -14.06 29.00 -20.76
CA LEU A 255 -15.38 28.99 -20.13
C LEU A 255 -16.50 29.30 -21.12
N ALA A 256 -16.34 30.32 -21.97
CA ALA A 256 -17.36 30.74 -22.93
C ALA A 256 -17.70 29.66 -23.97
N VAL A 257 -16.73 28.81 -24.32
CA VAL A 257 -16.93 27.71 -25.29
C VAL A 257 -17.31 26.41 -24.58
N VAL A 258 -16.57 26.02 -23.55
CA VAL A 258 -16.72 24.68 -22.96
C VAL A 258 -17.98 24.57 -22.12
N VAL A 259 -18.40 25.61 -21.40
CA VAL A 259 -19.62 25.53 -20.57
C VAL A 259 -20.87 25.30 -21.44
N PRO A 260 -21.17 26.11 -22.48
CA PRO A 260 -22.30 25.83 -23.37
C PRO A 260 -22.15 24.51 -24.12
N LEU A 261 -20.94 24.19 -24.61
CA LEU A 261 -20.66 22.91 -25.26
C LEU A 261 -20.94 21.73 -24.33
N THR A 262 -20.72 21.90 -23.03
CA THR A 262 -20.99 20.86 -22.04
C THR A 262 -22.48 20.60 -21.91
N PHE A 263 -23.32 21.63 -21.85
CA PHE A 263 -24.77 21.43 -21.77
C PHE A 263 -25.40 20.97 -23.09
N LEU A 264 -24.90 21.45 -24.23
CA LEU A 264 -25.49 21.17 -25.55
C LEU A 264 -25.04 19.84 -26.15
N VAL A 265 -23.81 19.41 -25.88
CA VAL A 265 -23.21 18.27 -26.58
C VAL A 265 -22.59 17.28 -25.60
N ILE A 266 -21.64 17.71 -24.75
CA ILE A 266 -20.88 16.75 -23.92
C ILE A 266 -21.80 16.05 -22.93
N GLY A 267 -22.72 16.76 -22.31
CA GLY A 267 -23.69 16.24 -21.35
C GLY A 267 -24.63 15.21 -21.95
N PRO A 268 -25.34 15.51 -23.05
CA PRO A 268 -26.16 14.53 -23.76
C PRO A 268 -25.36 13.31 -24.26
N VAL A 269 -24.18 13.52 -24.83
CA VAL A 269 -23.30 12.42 -25.29
C VAL A 269 -22.82 11.57 -24.12
N ALA A 270 -22.40 12.21 -23.02
CA ALA A 270 -21.98 11.52 -21.80
C ALA A 270 -23.14 10.74 -21.20
N THR A 271 -24.36 11.29 -21.21
CA THR A 271 -25.57 10.63 -20.69
C THR A 271 -25.96 9.43 -21.55
N TRP A 272 -25.89 9.56 -22.87
CA TRP A 272 -26.08 8.44 -23.78
C TRP A 272 -25.05 7.32 -23.54
N LEU A 273 -23.77 7.69 -23.40
CA LEU A 273 -22.69 6.76 -23.06
C LEU A 273 -22.93 6.10 -21.68
N SER A 274 -23.36 6.89 -20.70
CA SER A 274 -23.75 6.46 -19.36
C SER A 274 -24.86 5.40 -19.37
N HIS A 275 -25.91 5.61 -20.16
CA HIS A 275 -26.98 4.62 -20.33
C HIS A 275 -26.47 3.36 -21.03
N LEU A 276 -25.62 3.50 -22.06
CA LEU A 276 -25.03 2.34 -22.74
C LEU A 276 -24.19 1.49 -21.79
N LEU A 277 -23.37 2.12 -20.95
CA LEU A 277 -22.56 1.44 -19.94
C LEU A 277 -23.42 0.76 -18.87
N ALA A 278 -24.42 1.47 -18.33
CA ALA A 278 -25.32 0.90 -17.32
C ALA A 278 -26.12 -0.29 -17.87
N ASN A 279 -26.67 -0.17 -19.08
CA ASN A 279 -27.43 -1.25 -19.73
C ASN A 279 -26.51 -2.44 -20.09
N GLY A 280 -25.29 -2.17 -20.55
CA GLY A 280 -24.30 -3.22 -20.82
C GLY A 280 -23.91 -3.99 -19.56
N TYR A 281 -23.67 -3.28 -18.45
CA TYR A 281 -23.48 -3.89 -17.14
C TYR A 281 -24.69 -4.73 -16.72
N GLN A 282 -25.90 -4.17 -16.82
CA GLN A 282 -27.13 -4.84 -16.43
C GLN A 282 -27.41 -6.11 -17.25
N PHE A 283 -27.05 -6.11 -18.54
CA PHE A 283 -27.16 -7.30 -19.39
C PHE A 283 -26.28 -8.46 -18.88
N ILE A 284 -25.03 -8.16 -18.51
CA ILE A 284 -24.10 -9.16 -17.95
C ILE A 284 -24.60 -9.61 -16.58
N TYR A 285 -25.04 -8.66 -15.75
CA TYR A 285 -25.53 -8.92 -14.40
C TYR A 285 -26.79 -9.79 -14.41
N ALA A 286 -27.74 -9.54 -15.30
CA ALA A 286 -28.98 -10.31 -15.42
C ALA A 286 -28.74 -11.77 -15.89
N PHE A 287 -27.70 -12.02 -16.69
CA PHE A 287 -27.39 -13.36 -17.19
C PHE A 287 -26.84 -14.28 -16.09
N ALA A 288 -25.92 -13.77 -15.25
CA ALA A 288 -25.32 -14.56 -14.18
C ALA A 288 -24.96 -13.68 -12.96
N PRO A 289 -25.94 -13.27 -12.14
CA PRO A 289 -25.70 -12.42 -10.98
C PRO A 289 -24.70 -13.04 -9.99
N TRP A 290 -24.85 -14.34 -9.69
CA TRP A 290 -23.97 -15.07 -8.78
C TRP A 290 -22.51 -15.09 -9.27
N LEU A 291 -22.28 -15.21 -10.59
CA LEU A 291 -20.94 -15.24 -11.17
C LEU A 291 -20.32 -13.85 -11.19
N ALA A 292 -21.10 -12.83 -11.56
CA ALA A 292 -20.67 -11.43 -11.46
C ALA A 292 -20.29 -11.08 -10.02
N GLY A 293 -21.10 -11.51 -9.05
CA GLY A 293 -20.84 -11.41 -7.62
C GLY A 293 -19.54 -12.10 -7.18
N ALA A 294 -19.34 -13.35 -7.62
CA ALA A 294 -18.14 -14.11 -7.30
C ALA A 294 -16.86 -13.48 -7.86
N VAL A 295 -16.87 -13.08 -9.13
CA VAL A 295 -15.72 -12.49 -9.80
C VAL A 295 -15.38 -11.14 -9.18
N LEU A 296 -16.38 -10.27 -9.01
CA LEU A 296 -16.15 -8.95 -8.43
C LEU A 296 -15.69 -9.07 -6.97
N GLY A 297 -16.30 -9.98 -6.19
CA GLY A 297 -15.90 -10.26 -4.81
C GLY A 297 -14.48 -10.81 -4.67
N ALA A 298 -14.05 -11.69 -5.59
CA ALA A 298 -12.70 -12.25 -5.61
C ALA A 298 -11.65 -11.22 -6.03
N MET A 299 -11.95 -10.46 -7.09
CA MET A 299 -10.99 -9.60 -7.76
C MET A 299 -10.89 -8.21 -7.15
N TRP A 300 -11.88 -7.76 -6.36
CA TRP A 300 -11.87 -6.41 -5.81
C TRP A 300 -10.56 -6.08 -5.09
N GLN A 301 -10.08 -6.96 -4.21
CA GLN A 301 -8.87 -6.70 -3.44
C GLN A 301 -7.60 -6.74 -4.29
N VAL A 302 -7.60 -7.54 -5.36
CA VAL A 302 -6.54 -7.51 -6.38
C VAL A 302 -6.57 -6.16 -7.11
N CYS A 303 -7.76 -5.67 -7.47
CA CYS A 303 -7.94 -4.35 -8.06
C CYS A 303 -7.57 -3.20 -7.09
N VAL A 304 -7.66 -3.40 -5.78
CA VAL A 304 -7.18 -2.44 -4.77
C VAL A 304 -5.65 -2.34 -4.81
N ILE A 305 -4.94 -3.47 -4.86
CA ILE A 305 -3.48 -3.50 -4.95
C ILE A 305 -2.96 -2.72 -6.18
N PHE A 306 -3.59 -2.94 -7.33
CA PHE A 306 -3.19 -2.30 -8.58
C PHE A 306 -3.88 -0.95 -8.83
N GLY A 307 -4.70 -0.45 -7.91
CA GLY A 307 -5.45 0.80 -8.07
C GLY A 307 -6.56 0.77 -9.14
N LEU A 308 -6.79 -0.38 -9.80
CA LEU A 308 -7.77 -0.55 -10.88
C LEU A 308 -9.22 -0.40 -10.39
N HIS A 309 -9.48 -0.61 -9.10
CA HIS A 309 -10.80 -0.49 -8.50
C HIS A 309 -11.41 0.92 -8.66
N TRP A 310 -10.58 1.97 -8.70
CA TRP A 310 -11.01 3.34 -8.98
C TRP A 310 -11.61 3.48 -10.38
N GLY A 311 -11.20 2.64 -11.34
CA GLY A 311 -11.82 2.58 -12.67
C GLY A 311 -13.29 2.14 -12.63
N LEU A 312 -13.70 1.40 -11.60
CA LEU A 312 -15.08 0.93 -11.44
C LEU A 312 -15.98 1.94 -10.73
N VAL A 313 -15.43 2.80 -9.87
CA VAL A 313 -16.21 3.77 -9.07
C VAL A 313 -17.09 4.70 -9.93
N PRO A 314 -16.61 5.29 -11.04
CA PRO A 314 -17.46 6.08 -11.93
C PRO A 314 -18.66 5.29 -12.49
N LEU A 315 -18.49 3.99 -12.76
CA LEU A 315 -19.58 3.13 -13.24
C LEU A 315 -20.64 2.92 -12.15
N MET A 316 -20.23 2.79 -10.89
CA MET A 316 -21.14 2.60 -9.75
C MET A 316 -21.96 3.87 -9.49
N ILE A 317 -21.30 5.03 -9.53
CA ILE A 317 -21.95 6.33 -9.43
C ILE A 317 -22.93 6.51 -10.60
N ASN A 318 -22.50 6.13 -11.81
CA ASN A 318 -23.35 6.17 -12.99
C ASN A 318 -24.60 5.30 -12.85
N ASN A 319 -24.47 4.08 -12.33
CA ASN A 319 -25.60 3.19 -12.09
C ASN A 319 -26.61 3.83 -11.12
N MET A 320 -26.14 4.49 -10.05
CA MET A 320 -27.04 5.23 -9.15
C MET A 320 -27.78 6.36 -9.86
N THR A 321 -27.09 7.14 -10.70
CA THR A 321 -27.73 8.24 -11.44
C THR A 321 -28.75 7.74 -12.47
N VAL A 322 -28.42 6.65 -13.18
CA VAL A 322 -29.23 6.14 -14.30
C VAL A 322 -30.35 5.20 -13.85
N LEU A 323 -30.06 4.28 -12.94
CA LEU A 323 -30.97 3.23 -12.49
C LEU A 323 -31.64 3.58 -11.14
N GLY A 324 -31.16 4.61 -10.44
CA GLY A 324 -31.60 4.96 -9.08
C GLY A 324 -30.98 4.08 -7.99
N HIS A 325 -30.19 3.07 -8.37
CA HIS A 325 -29.54 2.13 -7.46
C HIS A 325 -28.28 1.50 -8.10
N ASP A 326 -27.41 0.91 -7.29
CA ASP A 326 -26.22 0.16 -7.78
C ASP A 326 -26.10 -1.22 -7.11
N SER A 327 -25.82 -2.25 -7.91
CA SER A 327 -25.58 -3.61 -7.40
C SER A 327 -24.11 -3.93 -7.14
N MET A 328 -23.16 -3.17 -7.70
CA MET A 328 -21.73 -3.44 -7.51
C MET A 328 -21.28 -3.13 -6.08
N LEU A 329 -21.72 -2.01 -5.51
CA LEU A 329 -21.36 -1.58 -4.15
C LEU A 329 -21.70 -2.64 -3.08
N PRO A 330 -22.93 -3.20 -3.02
CA PRO A 330 -23.25 -4.30 -2.12
C PRO A 330 -22.35 -5.53 -2.31
N ILE A 331 -21.99 -5.87 -3.56
CA ILE A 331 -21.15 -7.04 -3.87
C ILE A 331 -19.72 -6.86 -3.36
N ILE A 332 -19.23 -5.63 -3.33
CA ILE A 332 -17.88 -5.31 -2.87
C ILE A 332 -17.77 -5.33 -1.35
N LEU A 333 -18.86 -5.05 -0.63
CA LEU A 333 -18.86 -5.08 0.83
C LEU A 333 -18.33 -6.41 1.41
N PRO A 334 -18.80 -7.59 0.97
CA PRO A 334 -18.19 -8.87 1.34
C PRO A 334 -16.70 -8.97 1.08
N ALA A 335 -16.18 -8.42 -0.02
CA ALA A 335 -14.75 -8.47 -0.34
C ALA A 335 -13.90 -7.62 0.62
N VAL A 336 -14.42 -6.46 1.03
CA VAL A 336 -13.79 -5.59 2.04
C VAL A 336 -13.81 -6.25 3.41
N ILE A 337 -14.99 -6.69 3.85
CA ILE A 337 -15.17 -7.31 5.16
C ILE A 337 -14.48 -8.68 5.25
N ALA A 338 -14.32 -9.42 4.15
CA ALA A 338 -13.51 -10.64 4.13
C ALA A 338 -12.04 -10.38 4.49
N GLN A 339 -11.43 -9.30 3.98
CA GLN A 339 -10.05 -8.97 4.36
C GLN A 339 -9.97 -8.56 5.83
N VAL A 340 -10.98 -7.86 6.35
CA VAL A 340 -11.10 -7.57 7.79
C VAL A 340 -11.19 -8.86 8.60
N GLY A 341 -11.98 -9.84 8.14
CA GLY A 341 -12.08 -11.17 8.72
C GLY A 341 -10.75 -11.91 8.70
N ALA A 342 -10.00 -11.86 7.59
CA ALA A 342 -8.67 -12.45 7.50
C ALA A 342 -7.70 -11.81 8.51
N VAL A 343 -7.70 -10.48 8.65
CA VAL A 343 -6.88 -9.80 9.66
C VAL A 343 -7.27 -10.20 11.08
N LEU A 344 -8.57 -10.36 11.38
CA LEU A 344 -9.00 -10.88 12.67
C LEU A 344 -8.47 -12.31 12.90
N GLY A 345 -8.50 -13.17 11.86
CA GLY A 345 -7.91 -14.50 11.91
C GLY A 345 -6.42 -14.46 12.24
N ILE A 346 -5.66 -13.53 11.64
CA ILE A 346 -4.25 -13.30 11.98
C ILE A 346 -4.10 -12.84 13.44
N PHE A 347 -4.89 -11.87 13.88
CA PHE A 347 -4.86 -11.35 15.24
C PHE A 347 -5.06 -12.44 16.30
N LEU A 348 -6.00 -13.36 16.03
CA LEU A 348 -6.32 -14.47 16.92
C LEU A 348 -5.28 -15.60 16.87
N ALA A 349 -4.70 -15.88 15.69
CA ALA A 349 -3.76 -16.98 15.51
C ALA A 349 -2.30 -16.62 15.82
N THR A 350 -1.91 -15.35 15.66
CA THR A 350 -0.50 -14.94 15.83
C THR A 350 -0.10 -14.87 17.30
N ARG A 351 1.12 -15.36 17.57
CA ARG A 351 1.79 -15.25 18.87
C ARG A 351 2.80 -14.10 18.91
N ASP A 352 3.13 -13.52 17.75
CA ASP A 352 4.06 -12.41 17.64
C ASP A 352 3.39 -11.10 18.11
N ALA A 353 3.99 -10.44 19.10
CA ALA A 353 3.41 -9.25 19.72
C ALA A 353 3.26 -8.09 18.72
N ARG A 354 4.21 -7.93 17.79
CA ARG A 354 4.20 -6.85 16.79
C ARG A 354 3.11 -7.09 15.73
N GLN A 355 3.01 -8.30 15.19
CA GLN A 355 1.96 -8.68 14.27
C GLN A 355 0.58 -8.57 14.92
N ARG A 356 0.47 -8.90 16.21
CA ARG A 356 -0.78 -8.76 16.96
C ARG A 356 -1.20 -7.29 17.09
N VAL A 357 -0.28 -6.39 17.42
CA VAL A 357 -0.54 -4.95 17.47
C VAL A 357 -0.94 -4.41 16.09
N LEU A 358 -0.20 -4.79 15.03
CA LEU A 358 -0.50 -4.39 13.66
C LEU A 358 -1.86 -4.93 13.19
N ALA A 359 -2.21 -6.16 13.53
CA ALA A 359 -3.50 -6.75 13.20
C ALA A 359 -4.66 -6.07 13.93
N GLY A 360 -4.48 -5.66 15.19
CA GLY A 360 -5.49 -4.89 15.91
C GLY A 360 -5.78 -3.53 15.27
N SER A 361 -4.74 -2.79 14.89
CA SER A 361 -4.91 -1.48 14.24
C SER A 361 -5.46 -1.60 12.82
N ALA A 362 -4.97 -2.57 12.03
CA ALA A 362 -5.47 -2.82 10.68
C ALA A 362 -6.91 -3.36 10.66
N PHE A 363 -7.30 -4.19 11.63
CA PHE A 363 -8.69 -4.64 11.78
C PHE A 363 -9.63 -3.46 12.01
N SER A 364 -9.24 -2.58 12.93
CA SER A 364 -10.03 -1.38 13.26
C SER A 364 -10.18 -0.45 12.06
N ALA A 365 -9.09 -0.18 11.33
CA ALA A 365 -9.12 0.64 10.12
C ALA A 365 -9.95 0.00 8.99
N GLY A 366 -9.81 -1.32 8.79
CA GLY A 366 -10.54 -2.07 7.77
C GLY A 366 -12.05 -2.10 8.01
N LEU A 367 -12.49 -2.10 9.27
CA LEU A 367 -13.93 -2.05 9.62
C LEU A 367 -14.60 -0.76 9.11
N PHE A 368 -13.83 0.33 9.03
CA PHE A 368 -14.25 1.62 8.49
C PHE A 368 -13.91 1.81 7.01
N GLY A 369 -13.58 0.73 6.29
CA GLY A 369 -13.37 0.73 4.84
C GLY A 369 -11.95 1.05 4.38
N ILE A 370 -10.99 1.19 5.30
CA ILE A 370 -9.57 1.43 4.96
C ILE A 370 -8.83 0.10 4.99
N THR A 371 -8.63 -0.50 3.82
CA THR A 371 -8.08 -1.87 3.69
C THR A 371 -6.58 -1.89 3.42
N GLU A 372 -5.97 -0.77 3.10
CA GLU A 372 -4.55 -0.67 2.73
C GLU A 372 -3.61 -1.15 3.86
N PRO A 373 -3.81 -0.79 5.15
CA PRO A 373 -3.01 -1.33 6.24
C PRO A 373 -3.17 -2.84 6.41
N ALA A 374 -4.37 -3.37 6.15
CA ALA A 374 -4.68 -4.80 6.22
C ALA A 374 -4.04 -5.60 5.07
N ILE A 375 -4.08 -5.05 3.86
CA ILE A 375 -3.52 -5.67 2.66
C ILE A 375 -2.00 -5.65 2.73
N TYR A 376 -1.40 -4.45 2.75
CA TYR A 376 0.05 -4.29 2.64
C TYR A 376 0.80 -4.66 3.91
N GLY A 377 0.18 -4.45 5.09
CA GLY A 377 0.84 -4.71 6.37
C GLY A 377 0.81 -6.17 6.80
N LEU A 378 -0.19 -6.95 6.37
CA LEU A 378 -0.46 -8.28 6.95
C LEU A 378 -0.81 -9.33 5.91
N THR A 379 -1.95 -9.19 5.23
CA THR A 379 -2.54 -10.29 4.46
C THR A 379 -1.74 -10.62 3.21
N LEU A 380 -1.25 -9.61 2.47
CA LEU A 380 -0.46 -9.79 1.25
C LEU A 380 0.94 -10.36 1.54
N PRO A 381 1.71 -9.85 2.53
CA PRO A 381 2.98 -10.48 2.93
C PRO A 381 2.84 -11.95 3.31
N LEU A 382 1.77 -12.32 4.02
CA LEU A 382 1.50 -13.69 4.46
C LEU A 382 0.91 -14.57 3.34
N ARG A 383 0.50 -13.99 2.21
CA ARG A 383 -0.09 -14.59 1.01
C ARG A 383 -1.39 -15.38 1.23
N ARG A 384 -1.39 -16.40 2.09
CA ARG A 384 -2.56 -17.25 2.38
C ARG A 384 -3.73 -16.47 2.95
N PRO A 385 -3.56 -15.57 3.94
CA PRO A 385 -4.68 -14.77 4.46
C PRO A 385 -5.32 -13.90 3.38
N PHE A 386 -4.51 -13.33 2.48
CA PHE A 386 -5.03 -12.54 1.35
C PHE A 386 -5.88 -13.40 0.41
N ILE A 387 -5.39 -14.59 0.04
CA ILE A 387 -6.12 -15.53 -0.82
C ILE A 387 -7.43 -15.98 -0.15
N PHE A 388 -7.41 -16.30 1.14
CA PHE A 388 -8.62 -16.67 1.87
C PHE A 388 -9.62 -15.53 1.95
N GLY A 389 -9.15 -14.29 2.12
CA GLY A 389 -9.99 -13.10 2.00
C GLY A 389 -10.63 -12.97 0.62
N CYS A 390 -9.89 -13.20 -0.48
CA CYS A 390 -10.45 -13.16 -1.83
C CYS A 390 -11.46 -14.29 -2.09
N VAL A 391 -11.18 -15.52 -1.66
CA VAL A 391 -12.10 -16.66 -1.81
C VAL A 391 -13.38 -16.43 -1.02
N ALA A 392 -13.27 -15.97 0.22
CA ALA A 392 -14.43 -15.67 1.05
C ALA A 392 -15.22 -14.47 0.50
N GLY A 393 -14.53 -13.45 -0.01
CA GLY A 393 -15.13 -12.32 -0.74
C GLY A 393 -15.90 -12.77 -1.98
N ALA A 394 -15.39 -13.76 -2.73
CA ALA A 394 -16.08 -14.34 -3.88
C ALA A 394 -17.41 -15.01 -3.46
N ILE A 395 -17.37 -15.82 -2.40
CA ILE A 395 -18.55 -16.54 -1.91
C ILE A 395 -19.59 -15.55 -1.37
N GLY A 396 -19.17 -14.58 -0.55
CA GLY A 396 -20.07 -13.56 -0.04
C GLY A 396 -20.63 -12.66 -1.14
N GLY A 397 -19.80 -12.24 -2.09
CA GLY A 397 -20.21 -11.45 -3.25
C GLY A 397 -21.23 -12.18 -4.13
N ALA A 398 -21.06 -13.50 -4.33
CA ALA A 398 -22.02 -14.33 -5.04
C ALA A 398 -23.38 -14.41 -4.34
N ILE A 399 -23.40 -14.58 -3.00
CA ILE A 399 -24.63 -14.59 -2.19
C ILE A 399 -25.34 -13.24 -2.26
N THR A 400 -24.59 -12.15 -2.10
CA THR A 400 -25.14 -10.79 -2.17
C THR A 400 -25.73 -10.50 -3.56
N ALA A 401 -25.03 -10.87 -4.63
CA ALA A 401 -25.52 -10.67 -5.98
C ALA A 401 -26.74 -11.55 -6.30
N PHE A 402 -26.75 -12.81 -5.86
CA PHE A 402 -27.88 -13.71 -6.06
C PHE A 402 -29.15 -13.22 -5.35
N SER A 403 -28.97 -12.52 -4.23
CA SER A 403 -30.08 -11.93 -3.45
C SER A 403 -30.59 -10.61 -4.03
N ASN A 404 -30.03 -10.14 -5.16
CA ASN A 404 -30.33 -8.85 -5.77
C ASN A 404 -30.21 -7.68 -4.78
N SER A 405 -29.17 -7.69 -3.95
CA SER A 405 -28.90 -6.57 -3.05
C SER A 405 -28.46 -5.33 -3.83
N TYR A 406 -29.10 -4.20 -3.55
CA TYR A 406 -28.79 -2.91 -4.17
C TYR A 406 -28.42 -1.86 -3.12
N ALA A 407 -27.66 -0.85 -3.53
CA ALA A 407 -27.41 0.36 -2.76
C ALA A 407 -28.14 1.56 -3.38
N TYR A 408 -28.77 2.38 -2.54
CA TYR A 408 -29.59 3.53 -2.95
C TYR A 408 -28.91 4.88 -2.68
N SER A 409 -27.75 4.85 -2.02
CA SER A 409 -26.90 6.03 -1.83
C SER A 409 -25.45 5.60 -1.94
N PHE A 410 -24.61 6.50 -2.45
CA PHE A 410 -23.20 6.23 -2.59
C PHE A 410 -22.49 6.33 -1.23
N GLY A 411 -21.63 5.35 -0.96
CA GLY A 411 -20.72 5.37 0.16
C GLY A 411 -19.64 4.31 0.00
N VAL A 412 -18.49 4.56 0.63
CA VAL A 412 -17.39 3.60 0.62
C VAL A 412 -17.80 2.37 1.45
N PRO A 413 -17.52 1.13 1.02
CA PRO A 413 -17.86 -0.07 1.77
C PRO A 413 -17.20 -0.08 3.16
N ASN A 414 -18.03 -0.19 4.20
CA ASN A 414 -17.63 -0.20 5.61
C ASN A 414 -18.72 -0.87 6.47
N ILE A 415 -18.51 -1.00 7.78
CA ILE A 415 -19.50 -1.63 8.69
C ILE A 415 -20.89 -0.98 8.69
N PHE A 416 -20.99 0.31 8.37
CA PHE A 416 -22.25 1.05 8.30
C PHE A 416 -22.90 1.01 6.92
N PHE A 417 -22.22 0.44 5.92
CA PHE A 417 -22.73 0.33 4.55
C PHE A 417 -24.10 -0.38 4.44
N PRO A 418 -24.45 -1.39 5.25
CA PRO A 418 -25.78 -2.01 5.19
C PRO A 418 -26.95 -1.01 5.31
N ALA A 419 -26.77 0.14 5.96
CA ALA A 419 -27.80 1.18 6.02
C ALA A 419 -28.11 1.77 4.63
N GLN A 420 -27.12 1.82 3.72
CA GLN A 420 -27.28 2.32 2.35
C GLN A 420 -27.94 1.29 1.42
N MET A 421 -28.07 0.04 1.88
CA MET A 421 -28.72 -1.04 1.16
C MET A 421 -30.23 -1.09 1.42
N ILE A 422 -30.74 -0.33 2.40
CA ILE A 422 -32.15 -0.34 2.78
C ILE A 422 -32.98 0.36 1.69
N PRO A 423 -33.91 -0.36 1.03
CA PRO A 423 -34.84 0.24 0.07
C PRO A 423 -35.79 1.27 0.71
N PRO A 424 -36.40 2.17 -0.09
CA PRO A 424 -37.44 3.08 0.40
C PRO A 424 -38.64 2.38 1.07
N GLY A 425 -38.89 1.12 0.72
CA GLY A 425 -39.94 0.28 1.31
C GLY A 425 -39.57 -0.37 2.66
N GLY A 426 -38.36 -0.14 3.17
CA GLY A 426 -37.85 -0.76 4.40
C GLY A 426 -37.03 -2.03 4.16
N ILE A 427 -36.66 -2.72 5.25
CA ILE A 427 -35.78 -3.89 5.20
C ILE A 427 -36.52 -5.08 4.56
N ASP A 428 -35.96 -5.59 3.46
CA ASP A 428 -36.50 -6.73 2.71
C ASP A 428 -35.48 -7.89 2.61
N ALA A 429 -35.83 -8.91 1.81
CA ALA A 429 -34.96 -10.07 1.59
C ALA A 429 -33.62 -9.70 0.93
N SER A 430 -33.55 -8.62 0.16
CA SER A 430 -32.31 -8.18 -0.50
C SER A 430 -31.29 -7.65 0.51
N VAL A 431 -31.76 -6.94 1.55
CA VAL A 431 -30.91 -6.46 2.64
C VAL A 431 -30.36 -7.64 3.45
N TRP A 432 -31.23 -8.60 3.81
CA TRP A 432 -30.82 -9.80 4.53
C TRP A 432 -29.83 -10.65 3.74
N GLY A 433 -30.05 -10.82 2.44
CA GLY A 433 -29.12 -11.53 1.57
C GLY A 433 -27.73 -10.91 1.53
N GLY A 434 -27.65 -9.57 1.47
CA GLY A 434 -26.38 -8.85 1.53
C GLY A 434 -25.68 -8.94 2.88
N LEU A 435 -26.44 -8.90 3.99
CA LEU A 435 -25.91 -9.10 5.34
C LEU A 435 -25.38 -10.53 5.53
N ILE A 436 -26.11 -11.53 5.05
CA ILE A 436 -25.70 -12.94 5.11
C ILE A 436 -24.44 -13.14 4.26
N GLY A 437 -24.40 -12.63 3.03
CA GLY A 437 -23.21 -12.70 2.17
C GLY A 437 -21.98 -12.07 2.83
N THR A 438 -22.15 -10.90 3.43
CA THR A 438 -21.08 -10.20 4.16
C THR A 438 -20.62 -10.97 5.40
N GLY A 439 -21.56 -11.50 6.19
CA GLY A 439 -21.28 -12.31 7.38
C GLY A 439 -20.56 -13.62 7.05
N VAL A 440 -21.00 -14.32 6.00
CA VAL A 440 -20.35 -15.54 5.51
C VAL A 440 -18.92 -15.24 5.08
N ALA A 441 -18.70 -14.17 4.32
CA ALA A 441 -17.36 -13.77 3.89
C ALA A 441 -16.44 -13.45 5.08
N PHE A 442 -16.95 -12.73 6.08
CA PHE A 442 -16.21 -12.42 7.31
C PHE A 442 -15.78 -13.68 8.06
N VAL A 443 -16.74 -14.54 8.39
CA VAL A 443 -16.52 -15.74 9.20
C VAL A 443 -15.61 -16.71 8.45
N LEU A 444 -15.86 -16.93 7.16
CA LEU A 444 -15.07 -17.86 6.35
C LEU A 444 -13.61 -17.39 6.25
N ALA A 445 -13.38 -16.11 5.96
CA ALA A 445 -12.02 -15.56 5.91
C ALA A 445 -11.29 -15.67 7.26
N CYS A 446 -12.00 -15.36 8.36
CA CYS A 446 -11.45 -15.44 9.72
C CYS A 446 -11.08 -16.89 10.08
N VAL A 447 -11.99 -17.85 9.88
CA VAL A 447 -11.77 -19.26 10.21
C VAL A 447 -10.65 -19.86 9.37
N LEU A 448 -10.66 -19.66 8.05
CA LEU A 448 -9.61 -20.17 7.16
C LEU A 448 -8.25 -19.58 7.53
N THR A 449 -8.20 -18.29 7.85
CA THR A 449 -6.96 -17.63 8.22
C THR A 449 -6.45 -18.06 9.59
N PHE A 450 -7.36 -18.25 10.56
CA PHE A 450 -7.00 -18.72 11.89
C PHE A 450 -6.37 -20.12 11.87
N PHE A 451 -6.94 -21.05 11.10
CA PHE A 451 -6.45 -22.43 11.06
C PHE A 451 -5.31 -22.68 10.07
N ALA A 452 -5.28 -21.96 8.94
CA ALA A 452 -4.36 -22.27 7.83
C ALA A 452 -3.61 -21.05 7.25
N GLY A 453 -3.90 -19.85 7.76
CA GLY A 453 -3.42 -18.59 7.16
C GLY A 453 -2.00 -18.21 7.55
N LEU A 454 -1.56 -18.55 8.76
CA LEU A 454 -0.18 -18.33 9.15
C LEU A 454 0.72 -19.46 8.66
N PRO A 455 1.93 -19.17 8.16
CA PRO A 455 2.96 -20.19 8.01
C PRO A 455 3.06 -20.92 9.34
N ARG A 456 2.97 -22.25 9.31
CA ARG A 456 3.12 -23.06 10.53
C ARG A 456 4.47 -22.64 11.11
N ALA A 457 4.45 -21.96 12.25
CA ALA A 457 5.66 -21.77 13.03
C ALA A 457 6.27 -23.17 13.14
N SER A 458 7.50 -23.34 12.66
CA SER A 458 8.26 -24.55 12.97
C SER A 458 8.08 -24.76 14.47
N ALA A 459 7.59 -25.94 14.82
CA ALA A 459 7.16 -26.23 16.18
C ALA A 459 8.27 -25.83 17.17
N ALA A 460 7.87 -25.38 18.35
CA ALA A 460 8.76 -25.35 19.51
C ALA A 460 9.54 -26.69 19.60
N PRO A 461 10.81 -26.66 20.05
CA PRO A 461 11.88 -27.54 19.58
C PRO A 461 11.54 -29.01 19.82
N GLY A 462 11.16 -29.69 18.74
CA GLY A 462 11.41 -31.12 18.62
C GLY A 462 12.90 -31.29 18.32
N ALA A 463 13.54 -32.31 18.89
CA ALA A 463 14.95 -32.63 18.68
C ALA A 463 15.35 -32.40 17.22
N VAL A 464 16.38 -31.58 17.01
CA VAL A 464 16.91 -31.31 15.68
C VAL A 464 17.26 -32.65 15.05
N THR A 465 16.70 -32.94 13.87
CA THR A 465 17.04 -34.14 13.11
C THR A 465 18.46 -33.98 12.58
N VAL A 466 19.42 -34.56 13.29
CA VAL A 466 20.84 -34.60 12.95
C VAL A 466 21.03 -35.53 11.75
N ALA A 467 21.57 -35.00 10.64
CA ALA A 467 21.94 -35.83 9.50
C ALA A 467 23.10 -36.78 9.88
N PRO A 468 23.17 -38.00 9.30
CA PRO A 468 24.34 -38.85 9.50
C PRO A 468 25.59 -38.14 8.96
N ALA A 469 26.51 -37.83 9.87
CA ALA A 469 27.75 -37.12 9.60
C ALA A 469 28.94 -38.06 9.77
N SER A 470 29.95 -37.95 8.91
CA SER A 470 31.24 -38.61 9.11
C SER A 470 32.07 -37.84 10.16
N ALA A 471 33.17 -38.43 10.66
CA ALA A 471 34.02 -37.80 11.68
C ALA A 471 34.67 -36.47 11.23
N ASN A 472 34.64 -36.17 9.93
CA ASN A 472 35.22 -34.97 9.34
C ASN A 472 34.17 -33.96 8.83
N ASP A 473 32.88 -34.25 9.05
CA ASP A 473 31.79 -33.36 8.66
C ASP A 473 31.41 -32.46 9.83
N ILE A 474 31.18 -31.19 9.52
CA ILE A 474 30.70 -30.18 10.47
C ILE A 474 29.26 -29.85 10.06
N LEU A 475 28.31 -30.17 10.93
CA LEU A 475 26.91 -29.83 10.71
C LEU A 475 26.65 -28.35 10.97
N ALA A 476 25.58 -27.81 10.41
CA ALA A 476 25.18 -26.44 10.63
C ALA A 476 24.72 -26.26 12.09
N PRO A 477 25.37 -25.37 12.87
CA PRO A 477 25.00 -25.12 14.25
C PRO A 477 23.71 -24.30 14.37
N MET A 478 23.19 -23.76 13.26
CA MET A 478 21.97 -22.95 13.24
C MET A 478 21.32 -22.96 11.86
N SER A 479 20.01 -22.75 11.82
CA SER A 479 19.27 -22.56 10.57
C SER A 479 19.39 -21.11 10.10
N GLY A 480 19.65 -20.88 8.81
CA GLY A 480 19.81 -19.53 8.29
C GLY A 480 20.30 -19.45 6.84
N SER A 481 20.64 -18.25 6.41
CA SER A 481 21.28 -18.00 5.12
C SER A 481 22.80 -18.12 5.26
N VAL A 482 23.43 -18.95 4.43
CA VAL A 482 24.89 -19.11 4.40
C VAL A 482 25.48 -18.02 3.51
N ILE A 483 26.46 -17.29 4.04
CA ILE A 483 27.24 -16.29 3.32
C ILE A 483 28.72 -16.63 3.38
N ALA A 484 29.45 -16.23 2.35
CA ALA A 484 30.91 -16.37 2.32
C ALA A 484 31.54 -15.49 3.40
N LEU A 485 32.64 -15.95 4.01
CA LEU A 485 33.27 -15.24 5.13
C LEU A 485 33.73 -13.83 4.71
N GLU A 486 34.12 -13.64 3.45
CA GLU A 486 34.52 -12.36 2.88
C GLU A 486 33.38 -11.32 2.81
N GLN A 487 32.13 -11.76 2.95
CA GLN A 487 30.94 -10.89 2.96
C GLN A 487 30.55 -10.44 4.37
N VAL A 488 31.24 -10.93 5.41
CA VAL A 488 31.00 -10.51 6.79
C VAL A 488 31.54 -9.08 6.98
N PRO A 489 30.77 -8.16 7.59
CA PRO A 489 31.17 -6.76 7.77
C PRO A 489 32.16 -6.57 8.94
N ASP A 490 33.17 -7.44 9.04
CA ASP A 490 34.27 -7.36 10.00
C ASP A 490 35.56 -7.84 9.33
N SER A 491 36.60 -6.99 9.33
CA SER A 491 37.85 -7.28 8.64
C SER A 491 38.64 -8.46 9.23
N THR A 492 38.46 -8.74 10.52
CA THR A 492 39.17 -9.83 11.22
C THR A 492 38.64 -11.17 10.74
N PHE A 493 37.32 -11.30 10.62
CA PHE A 493 36.70 -12.51 10.07
C PHE A 493 36.84 -12.58 8.55
N ALA A 494 36.55 -11.50 7.83
CA ALA A 494 36.56 -11.49 6.36
C ALA A 494 37.95 -11.73 5.73
N SER A 495 39.03 -11.48 6.48
CA SER A 495 40.40 -11.75 6.03
C SER A 495 40.83 -13.23 6.17
N GLY A 496 40.06 -14.05 6.89
CA GLY A 496 40.41 -15.44 7.18
C GLY A 496 41.56 -15.61 8.18
N LEU A 497 41.99 -14.53 8.87
CA LEU A 497 43.10 -14.57 9.84
C LEU A 497 42.85 -15.50 11.03
N LEU A 498 41.59 -15.73 11.38
CA LEU A 498 41.17 -16.60 12.48
C LEU A 498 40.89 -18.05 12.05
N GLY A 499 41.11 -18.36 10.77
CA GLY A 499 40.83 -19.67 10.17
C GLY A 499 39.85 -19.60 9.00
N LYS A 500 39.66 -20.73 8.33
CA LYS A 500 38.70 -20.89 7.21
C LYS A 500 37.32 -21.30 7.71
N GLY A 501 36.28 -20.89 7.01
CA GLY A 501 34.90 -21.24 7.34
C GLY A 501 33.87 -20.45 6.55
N VAL A 502 32.67 -20.35 7.11
CA VAL A 502 31.53 -19.62 6.53
C VAL A 502 30.83 -18.83 7.62
N ALA A 503 29.95 -17.90 7.25
CA ALA A 503 29.05 -17.26 8.20
C ALA A 503 27.59 -17.60 7.89
N ILE A 504 26.78 -17.69 8.94
CA ILE A 504 25.33 -17.87 8.81
C ILE A 504 24.64 -16.63 9.36
N ILE A 505 23.67 -16.10 8.61
CA ILE A 505 22.69 -15.14 9.13
C ILE A 505 21.54 -15.96 9.72
N PRO A 506 21.46 -16.10 11.06
CA PRO A 506 20.52 -17.00 11.71
C PRO A 506 19.08 -16.59 11.43
N ALA A 507 18.23 -17.58 11.14
CA ALA A 507 16.78 -17.47 11.06
C ALA A 507 16.10 -17.78 12.41
N VAL A 508 16.81 -18.42 13.33
CA VAL A 508 16.35 -18.83 14.68
C VAL A 508 17.43 -18.49 15.71
N GLY A 509 17.04 -18.11 16.92
CA GLY A 509 17.95 -17.67 17.99
C GLY A 509 18.55 -18.83 18.79
N GLN A 510 19.04 -19.87 18.13
CA GLN A 510 19.58 -21.07 18.78
C GLN A 510 20.86 -21.53 18.08
N VAL A 511 21.83 -21.98 18.88
CA VAL A 511 23.08 -22.60 18.46
C VAL A 511 23.10 -24.02 19.01
N ILE A 512 23.30 -25.00 18.13
CA ILE A 512 23.47 -26.42 18.49
C ILE A 512 24.88 -26.91 18.22
N ALA A 513 25.26 -28.02 18.84
CA ALA A 513 26.52 -28.69 18.61
C ALA A 513 26.58 -29.29 17.19
N PRO A 514 27.62 -28.94 16.39
CA PRO A 514 27.74 -29.39 15.01
C PRO A 514 28.34 -30.81 14.87
N PHE A 515 28.98 -31.33 15.91
CA PHE A 515 29.62 -32.64 15.97
C PHE A 515 29.75 -33.09 17.44
N PRO A 516 30.00 -34.39 17.71
CA PRO A 516 30.40 -34.85 19.04
C PRO A 516 31.79 -34.33 19.42
N GLY A 517 31.94 -33.88 20.67
CA GLY A 517 33.19 -33.29 21.14
C GLY A 517 33.08 -32.66 22.53
N GLU A 518 33.93 -31.68 22.80
CA GLU A 518 34.03 -30.97 24.07
C GLU A 518 33.95 -29.45 23.88
N VAL A 519 33.34 -28.76 24.84
CA VAL A 519 33.34 -27.28 24.88
C VAL A 519 34.71 -26.80 25.36
N ALA A 520 35.56 -26.44 24.40
CA ALA A 520 36.93 -25.98 24.66
C ALA A 520 36.99 -24.59 25.31
N SER A 521 36.05 -23.69 24.98
CA SER A 521 35.95 -22.39 25.64
C SER A 521 34.56 -21.79 25.51
N LEU A 522 34.12 -21.06 26.54
CA LEU A 522 32.91 -20.25 26.50
C LEU A 522 33.23 -18.82 26.96
N PHE A 523 32.99 -17.84 26.10
CA PHE A 523 33.33 -16.45 26.39
C PHE A 523 32.42 -15.88 27.50
N GLN A 524 32.93 -14.93 28.30
CA GLN A 524 32.20 -14.38 29.46
C GLN A 524 30.83 -13.79 29.10
N THR A 525 30.76 -13.06 27.97
CA THR A 525 29.51 -12.48 27.46
C THR A 525 28.69 -13.47 26.62
N LYS A 526 29.11 -14.74 26.54
CA LYS A 526 28.39 -15.87 25.89
C LYS A 526 28.06 -15.67 24.41
N HIS A 527 28.65 -14.66 23.78
CA HIS A 527 28.48 -14.36 22.36
C HIS A 527 29.26 -15.33 21.46
N ALA A 528 30.30 -15.96 21.98
CA ALA A 528 31.14 -16.90 21.25
C ALA A 528 31.42 -18.17 22.07
N ILE A 529 31.58 -19.28 21.35
CA ILE A 529 31.89 -20.60 21.91
C ILE A 529 32.91 -21.31 21.01
N GLY A 530 33.94 -21.87 21.64
CA GLY A 530 34.92 -22.73 21.00
C GLY A 530 34.64 -24.19 21.33
N LEU A 531 34.63 -25.04 20.31
CA LEU A 531 34.39 -26.48 20.40
C LEU A 531 35.59 -27.24 19.86
N GLN A 532 35.88 -28.40 20.43
CA GLN A 532 36.88 -29.33 19.90
C GLN A 532 36.21 -30.67 19.61
N SER A 533 36.27 -31.13 18.37
CA SER A 533 35.71 -32.42 17.98
C SER A 533 36.56 -33.59 18.50
N ASP A 534 35.97 -34.78 18.59
CA ASP A 534 36.72 -36.01 18.87
C ASP A 534 37.77 -36.35 17.79
N SER A 535 37.64 -35.78 16.58
CA SER A 535 38.59 -35.88 15.48
C SER A 535 39.68 -34.79 15.50
N GLY A 536 39.63 -33.85 16.46
CA GLY A 536 40.62 -32.79 16.63
C GLY A 536 40.34 -31.48 15.88
N ILE A 537 39.13 -31.30 15.33
CA ILE A 537 38.70 -30.05 14.68
C ILE A 537 38.39 -29.02 15.76
N GLU A 538 39.05 -27.86 15.72
CA GLU A 538 38.77 -26.72 16.60
C GLU A 538 37.83 -25.75 15.89
N LEU A 539 36.61 -25.60 16.38
CA LEU A 539 35.58 -24.78 15.78
C LEU A 539 35.19 -23.61 16.69
N LEU A 540 35.26 -22.39 16.16
CA LEU A 540 34.76 -21.17 16.79
C LEU A 540 33.42 -20.78 16.17
N ILE A 541 32.39 -20.62 17.00
CA ILE A 541 31.09 -20.06 16.62
C ILE A 541 30.93 -18.70 17.32
N HIS A 542 30.81 -17.63 16.55
CA HIS A 542 30.71 -16.26 17.06
C HIS A 542 29.36 -15.62 16.67
N VAL A 543 28.42 -15.52 17.60
CA VAL A 543 27.04 -15.09 17.33
C VAL A 543 26.93 -13.57 17.18
N GLY A 544 26.76 -13.13 15.94
CA GLY A 544 26.70 -11.72 15.54
C GLY A 544 28.04 -11.00 15.62
N ILE A 545 28.16 -9.86 14.95
CA ILE A 545 29.39 -9.03 14.93
C ILE A 545 29.29 -7.96 16.02
N ASP A 546 30.38 -7.76 16.76
CA ASP A 546 30.49 -6.78 17.86
C ASP A 546 29.51 -7.01 19.04
N THR A 547 28.82 -8.15 19.10
CA THR A 547 27.84 -8.51 20.13
C THR A 547 28.43 -8.69 21.53
N VAL A 548 29.76 -8.78 21.64
CA VAL A 548 30.46 -8.69 22.93
C VAL A 548 30.09 -7.43 23.72
N LYS A 549 29.77 -6.32 23.01
CA LYS A 549 29.36 -5.03 23.59
C LYS A 549 27.96 -5.05 24.24
N LEU A 550 27.23 -6.17 24.12
CA LEU A 550 25.91 -6.37 24.73
C LEU A 550 25.99 -7.00 26.13
N ASP A 551 27.20 -7.18 26.67
CA ASP A 551 27.47 -7.66 28.04
C ASP A 551 26.74 -8.97 28.41
N GLY A 552 26.47 -9.82 27.43
CA GLY A 552 25.79 -11.10 27.63
C GLY A 552 24.28 -11.04 27.89
N VAL A 553 23.68 -9.84 27.84
CA VAL A 553 22.23 -9.65 28.08
C VAL A 553 21.35 -10.47 27.14
N PRO A 554 21.58 -10.53 25.82
CA PRO A 554 20.70 -11.27 24.93
C PRO A 554 21.04 -12.76 24.84
N PHE A 555 21.99 -13.29 25.62
CA PHE A 555 22.53 -14.65 25.49
C PHE A 555 22.28 -15.53 26.72
N THR A 556 21.78 -16.74 26.49
CA THR A 556 21.61 -17.80 27.50
C THR A 556 22.42 -19.02 27.06
N ALA A 557 23.45 -19.38 27.83
CA ALA A 557 24.24 -20.58 27.59
C ALA A 557 23.67 -21.77 28.37
N HIS A 558 23.61 -22.93 27.73
CA HIS A 558 23.12 -24.19 28.30
C HIS A 558 24.25 -25.18 28.64
N VAL A 559 25.49 -24.83 28.30
CA VAL A 559 26.72 -25.61 28.53
C VAL A 559 27.78 -24.78 29.24
N LYS A 560 28.83 -25.45 29.74
CA LYS A 560 30.02 -24.87 30.37
C LYS A 560 31.29 -25.42 29.72
N GLU A 561 32.39 -24.71 29.92
CA GLU A 561 33.72 -25.17 29.51
C GLU A 561 34.05 -26.54 30.13
N GLY A 562 34.55 -27.46 29.31
CA GLY A 562 34.82 -28.86 29.68
C GLY A 562 33.62 -29.81 29.56
N ASP A 563 32.41 -29.32 29.24
CA ASP A 563 31.26 -30.20 29.01
C ASP A 563 31.43 -31.00 27.71
N ARG A 564 31.06 -32.28 27.75
CA ARG A 564 30.96 -33.14 26.56
C ARG A 564 29.62 -32.96 25.87
N VAL A 565 29.63 -32.79 24.56
CA VAL A 565 28.44 -32.54 23.73
C VAL A 565 28.31 -33.57 22.62
N GLN A 566 27.08 -33.91 22.25
CA GLN A 566 26.73 -34.69 21.08
C GLN A 566 26.22 -33.76 19.97
N ALA A 567 26.35 -34.18 18.71
CA ALA A 567 25.76 -33.43 17.60
C ALA A 567 24.25 -33.23 17.83
N GLY A 568 23.76 -32.00 17.68
CA GLY A 568 22.37 -31.64 17.93
C GLY A 568 22.07 -31.08 19.33
N ASP A 569 22.99 -31.18 20.29
CA ASP A 569 22.79 -30.64 21.64
C ASP A 569 22.70 -29.10 21.61
N LEU A 570 21.78 -28.54 22.41
CA LEU A 570 21.60 -27.09 22.49
C LEU A 570 22.74 -26.45 23.30
N LEU A 571 23.45 -25.50 22.68
CA LEU A 571 24.60 -24.81 23.29
C LEU A 571 24.23 -23.44 23.82
N ILE A 572 23.68 -22.58 22.95
CA ILE A 572 23.37 -21.17 23.25
C ILE A 572 22.00 -20.82 22.67
N GLU A 573 21.19 -20.10 23.44
CA GLU A 573 20.01 -19.40 22.95
C GLU A 573 20.26 -17.89 22.99
N PHE A 574 19.75 -17.17 22.00
CA PHE A 574 19.93 -15.73 21.91
C PHE A 574 18.74 -14.99 21.31
N ASP A 575 18.52 -13.76 21.79
CA ASP A 575 17.48 -12.88 21.26
C ASP A 575 17.98 -12.12 20.03
N ARG A 576 17.59 -12.62 18.85
CA ARG A 576 17.91 -12.02 17.55
C ARG A 576 17.41 -10.58 17.43
N GLN A 577 16.22 -10.27 17.96
CA GLN A 577 15.64 -8.95 17.81
C GLN A 577 16.37 -7.96 18.71
N ALA A 578 16.74 -8.35 19.92
CA ALA A 578 17.53 -7.52 20.82
C ALA A 578 18.90 -7.13 20.20
N ILE A 579 19.56 -8.05 19.49
CA ILE A 579 20.83 -7.78 18.79
C ILE A 579 20.62 -6.76 17.65
N LEU A 580 19.59 -6.94 16.83
CA LEU A 580 19.26 -6.03 15.74
C LEU A 580 18.82 -4.65 16.23
N ASP A 581 18.02 -4.58 17.30
CA ASP A 581 17.53 -3.34 17.89
C ASP A 581 18.67 -2.52 18.52
N ALA A 582 19.71 -3.20 19.01
CA ALA A 582 20.94 -2.58 19.48
C ALA A 582 21.89 -2.14 18.34
N GLY A 583 21.53 -2.41 17.08
CA GLY A 583 22.26 -1.95 15.89
C GLY A 583 23.44 -2.84 15.47
N TYR A 584 23.51 -4.08 15.97
CA TYR A 584 24.59 -5.02 15.64
C TYR A 584 24.18 -5.99 14.53
N ASP A 585 25.19 -6.51 13.80
CA ASP A 585 24.97 -7.47 12.73
C ASP A 585 24.75 -8.89 13.28
N LEU A 586 23.83 -9.64 12.68
CA LEU A 586 23.53 -11.02 13.05
C LEU A 586 24.42 -12.07 12.35
N ALA A 587 25.22 -11.68 11.37
CA ALA A 587 26.18 -12.56 10.72
C ALA A 587 27.01 -13.28 11.78
N THR A 588 26.92 -14.60 11.78
CA THR A 588 27.54 -15.47 12.78
C THR A 588 28.63 -16.29 12.11
N PRO A 589 29.91 -15.91 12.25
CA PRO A 589 31.02 -16.71 11.75
C PRO A 589 31.10 -18.08 12.42
N ILE A 590 31.36 -19.10 11.60
CA ILE A 590 31.61 -20.49 11.97
C ILE A 590 32.95 -20.87 11.34
N ILE A 591 33.98 -20.93 12.17
CA ILE A 591 35.38 -20.92 11.73
C ILE A 591 36.11 -22.12 12.29
N ILE A 592 36.89 -22.79 11.45
CA ILE A 592 37.83 -23.82 11.86
C ILE A 592 39.14 -23.12 12.23
N SER A 593 39.40 -22.96 13.51
CA SER A 593 40.55 -22.20 14.03
C SER A 593 41.88 -22.85 13.67
N ASN A 594 41.92 -24.18 13.62
CA ASN A 594 43.09 -24.96 13.18
C ASN A 594 43.03 -25.34 11.70
N SER A 595 42.49 -24.45 10.84
CA SER A 595 42.28 -24.76 9.41
C SER A 595 43.56 -25.09 8.63
N ASP A 596 44.74 -24.68 9.13
CA ASP A 596 46.04 -24.94 8.49
C ASP A 596 46.49 -26.41 8.62
N ASP A 597 45.90 -27.17 9.55
CA ASP A 597 46.19 -28.59 9.75
C ASP A 597 45.51 -29.50 8.72
N TYR A 598 44.67 -28.92 7.84
CA TYR A 598 43.85 -29.64 6.88
C TYR A 598 44.13 -29.20 5.45
N ARG A 599 44.07 -30.16 4.52
CA ARG A 599 44.40 -29.93 3.12
C ARG A 599 43.34 -29.11 2.39
N GLU A 600 42.07 -29.42 2.63
CA GLU A 600 40.93 -28.80 1.95
C GLU A 600 39.72 -28.74 2.88
N ILE A 601 38.99 -27.62 2.83
CA ILE A 601 37.76 -27.35 3.59
C ILE A 601 36.71 -26.91 2.57
N ASP A 602 35.71 -27.77 2.35
CA ASP A 602 34.66 -27.55 1.37
C ASP A 602 33.36 -27.12 2.05
N THR A 603 32.69 -26.12 1.47
CA THR A 603 31.33 -25.75 1.86
C THR A 603 30.32 -26.63 1.14
N VAL A 604 29.61 -27.46 1.89
CA VAL A 604 28.65 -28.45 1.35
C VAL A 604 27.23 -27.89 1.31
N ALA A 605 26.94 -26.83 2.07
CA ALA A 605 25.61 -26.24 2.16
C ALA A 605 25.25 -25.35 0.96
N SER A 606 23.96 -25.34 0.60
CA SER A 606 23.35 -24.35 -0.28
C SER A 606 23.28 -22.95 0.36
N SER A 607 22.82 -21.94 -0.37
CA SER A 607 22.63 -20.56 0.13
C SER A 607 21.76 -20.43 1.40
N THR A 608 20.99 -21.47 1.72
CA THR A 608 20.24 -21.60 2.98
C THR A 608 20.48 -22.99 3.57
N VAL A 609 20.55 -23.09 4.90
CA VAL A 609 20.79 -24.34 5.63
C VAL A 609 19.87 -24.45 6.84
N GLU A 610 19.49 -25.67 7.20
CA GLU A 610 18.80 -25.99 8.45
C GLU A 610 19.81 -26.55 9.48
N ALA A 611 19.61 -26.23 10.75
CA ALA A 611 20.42 -26.75 11.84
C ALA A 611 20.48 -28.29 11.79
N GLY A 612 21.68 -28.85 11.96
CA GLY A 612 21.92 -30.30 11.92
C GLY A 612 22.08 -30.90 10.51
N GLN A 613 22.05 -30.09 9.45
CA GLN A 613 22.41 -30.50 8.08
C GLN A 613 23.91 -30.27 7.82
N PRO A 614 24.54 -30.97 6.84
CA PRO A 614 25.95 -30.75 6.51
C PRO A 614 26.24 -29.30 6.10
N LEU A 615 27.27 -28.69 6.71
CA LEU A 615 27.72 -27.33 6.43
C LEU A 615 29.09 -27.31 5.77
N LEU A 616 30.09 -27.90 6.44
CA LEU A 616 31.47 -27.99 5.98
C LEU A 616 31.94 -29.45 6.01
N SER A 617 32.84 -29.80 5.10
CA SER A 617 33.55 -31.09 5.10
C SER A 617 35.05 -30.83 5.06
N VAL A 618 35.81 -31.58 5.85
CA VAL A 618 37.26 -31.42 5.99
C VAL A 618 37.99 -32.65 5.46
N SER A 619 39.12 -32.43 4.76
CA SER A 619 40.01 -33.51 4.31
C SER A 619 41.42 -33.35 4.88
N HIS A 620 41.98 -34.47 5.34
CA HIS A 620 43.34 -34.57 5.87
C HIS A 620 44.39 -34.75 4.76
#